data_AF-W5SL69-F1
#
_entry.id   AF-W5SL69-F1
#
_cell.length_a   1.000
_cell.length_b   1.000
_cell.length_c   1.000
_cell.angle_alpha   90.00
_cell.angle_beta   90.00
_cell.angle_gamma   90.00
#
_symmetry.space_group_name_H-M   'P 1'
#
loop_
_entity.id
_entity.type
_entity.pdbx_description
1 polymer ?
#
loop_
_entity_poly.entity_id
_entity_poly.type
_entity_poly.pdbx_seq_one_letter_code
_entity_poly.pdbx_strand_id
1 'polypeptide(L)'
;MVVMGCNSGGGIKEGEEGKARKGDGSVIDLKVVGEKIKSAVEFAGKVKEVHTLVKSVDELAKAIGKKIQENTDTLGTDGAHNGSLVAGAFQMVLTIKTKLETLAALDGISSDLKTKVDDTKGKAESFI
;
A
#
# COMPACT_ATOMS: atom_id res chain seq x y z
N MET A 1 -19.37 -15.06 -45.01
CA MET A 1 -19.21 -13.67 -45.46
C MET A 1 -18.83 -12.84 -44.25
N VAL A 2 -17.54 -12.56 -44.07
CA VAL A 2 -17.06 -11.69 -42.99
C VAL A 2 -17.31 -10.27 -43.45
N VAL A 3 -18.20 -9.54 -42.77
CA VAL A 3 -18.41 -8.13 -43.05
C VAL A 3 -17.22 -7.37 -42.45
N MET A 4 -16.12 -7.29 -43.20
CA MET A 4 -15.12 -6.25 -42.99
C MET A 4 -15.76 -4.93 -43.38
N GLY A 5 -16.48 -4.33 -42.42
CA GLY A 5 -16.90 -2.94 -42.52
C GLY A 5 -15.64 -2.08 -42.57
N CYS A 6 -15.36 -1.51 -43.74
CA CYS A 6 -14.44 -0.42 -43.91
C CYS A 6 -14.82 0.73 -42.94
N ASN A 7 -14.13 0.83 -41.81
CA ASN A 7 -13.90 2.13 -41.18
C ASN A 7 -12.45 2.55 -41.45
N SER A 8 -12.11 2.61 -42.72
CA SER A 8 -10.93 3.32 -43.19
C SER A 8 -11.38 4.72 -43.57
N GLY A 9 -10.90 5.77 -42.89
CA GLY A 9 -11.02 7.14 -43.41
C GLY A 9 -11.31 8.29 -42.44
N GLY A 10 -11.39 8.07 -41.13
CA GLY A 10 -11.38 9.18 -40.17
C GLY A 10 -10.07 9.19 -39.43
N GLY A 11 -9.13 10.06 -39.79
CA GLY A 11 -8.01 10.37 -38.90
C GLY A 11 -8.52 10.68 -37.50
N ILE A 12 -7.71 10.48 -36.46
CA ILE A 12 -8.05 10.90 -35.11
C ILE A 12 -8.51 12.36 -35.22
N LYS A 13 -9.79 12.61 -34.96
CA LYS A 13 -10.31 13.98 -34.99
C LYS A 13 -9.57 14.75 -33.91
N GLU A 14 -9.17 15.98 -34.20
CA GLU A 14 -8.58 16.89 -33.21
C GLU A 14 -9.46 16.88 -31.94
N GLY A 15 -8.89 16.47 -30.81
CA GLY A 15 -9.63 16.28 -29.54
C GLY A 15 -10.18 14.87 -29.23
N GLU A 16 -9.97 13.88 -30.11
CA GLU A 16 -10.24 12.45 -29.85
C GLU A 16 -8.98 11.62 -29.54
N GLU A 17 -7.81 12.26 -29.49
CA GLU A 17 -6.57 11.64 -29.02
C GLU A 17 -6.71 11.17 -27.56
N GLY A 18 -6.26 9.95 -27.26
CA GLY A 18 -6.34 9.37 -25.92
C GLY A 18 -7.74 8.93 -25.49
N LYS A 19 -8.71 8.87 -26.41
CA LYS A 19 -10.06 8.37 -26.12
C LYS A 19 -10.29 7.00 -26.79
N ALA A 20 -10.83 6.05 -26.03
CA ALA A 20 -11.31 4.77 -26.56
C ALA A 20 -12.85 4.77 -26.60
N ARG A 21 -13.45 4.09 -27.59
CA ARG A 21 -14.91 3.90 -27.66
C ARG A 21 -15.28 2.45 -27.36
N LYS A 22 -16.32 2.25 -26.54
CA LYS A 22 -16.95 0.94 -26.35
C LYS A 22 -17.94 0.65 -27.49
N GLY A 23 -18.34 -0.62 -27.62
CA GLY A 23 -19.33 -1.05 -28.62
C GLY A 23 -20.74 -0.44 -28.43
N ASP A 24 -21.04 0.09 -27.24
CA ASP A 24 -22.27 0.83 -26.93
C ASP A 24 -22.19 2.33 -27.26
N GLY A 25 -21.06 2.79 -27.82
CA GLY A 25 -20.82 4.19 -28.18
C GLY A 25 -20.27 5.06 -27.04
N SER A 26 -20.16 4.55 -25.81
CA SER A 26 -19.56 5.30 -24.70
C SER A 26 -18.06 5.52 -24.88
N VAL A 27 -17.57 6.65 -24.38
CA VAL A 27 -16.17 7.08 -24.53
C VAL A 27 -15.42 6.91 -23.21
N ILE A 28 -14.23 6.31 -23.28
CA ILE A 28 -13.28 6.14 -22.18
C ILE A 28 -12.13 7.11 -22.42
N ASP A 29 -11.87 7.97 -21.44
CA ASP A 29 -10.70 8.83 -21.43
C ASP A 29 -9.50 8.07 -20.82
N LEU A 30 -8.52 7.73 -21.64
CA LEU A 30 -7.34 6.95 -21.22
C LEU A 30 -6.42 7.74 -20.30
N LYS A 31 -6.41 9.08 -20.39
CA LYS A 31 -5.63 9.94 -19.49
C LYS A 31 -6.19 9.85 -18.08
N VAL A 32 -7.52 9.98 -17.93
CA VAL A 32 -8.20 9.85 -16.64
C VAL A 32 -8.01 8.45 -16.05
N VAL A 33 -8.06 7.39 -16.88
CA VAL A 33 -7.79 6.02 -16.42
C VAL A 33 -6.34 5.88 -15.94
N GLY A 34 -5.37 6.43 -16.69
CA GLY A 34 -3.96 6.42 -16.31
C GLY A 34 -3.69 7.13 -14.97
N GLU A 35 -4.32 8.29 -14.76
CA GLU A 35 -4.26 9.02 -13.48
C GLU A 35 -4.83 8.19 -12.32
N LYS A 36 -6.00 7.55 -12.52
CA LYS A 36 -6.61 6.67 -11.50
C LYS A 36 -5.73 5.46 -11.15
N ILE A 37 -5.09 4.84 -12.15
CA ILE A 37 -4.15 3.72 -11.92
C ILE A 37 -2.95 4.21 -11.10
N LYS A 38 -2.38 5.36 -11.47
CA LYS A 38 -1.25 5.95 -10.73
C LYS A 38 -1.61 6.20 -9.26
N SER A 39 -2.74 6.86 -8.99
CA SER A 39 -3.21 7.11 -7.62
C SER A 39 -3.45 5.81 -6.83
N ALA A 40 -4.03 4.79 -7.47
CA ALA A 40 -4.25 3.49 -6.83
C ALA A 40 -2.94 2.78 -6.47
N VAL A 41 -1.93 2.81 -7.36
CA VAL A 41 -0.61 2.23 -7.11
C VAL A 41 0.14 2.99 -6.00
N GLU A 42 0.07 4.31 -5.98
CA GLU A 42 0.68 5.13 -4.93
C GLU A 42 0.04 4.84 -3.55
N PHE A 43 -1.28 4.74 -3.48
CA PHE A 43 -1.98 4.35 -2.26
C PHE A 43 -1.58 2.94 -1.80
N ALA A 44 -1.59 1.96 -2.71
CA ALA A 44 -1.19 0.58 -2.41
C ALA A 44 0.27 0.49 -1.93
N GLY A 45 1.18 1.29 -2.48
CA GLY A 45 2.57 1.39 -2.03
C GLY A 45 2.69 1.82 -0.57
N LYS A 46 1.96 2.86 -0.16
CA LYS A 46 1.92 3.34 1.23
C LYS A 46 1.33 2.30 2.19
N VAL A 47 0.26 1.61 1.78
CA VAL A 47 -0.33 0.52 2.57
C VAL A 47 0.64 -0.65 2.72
N LYS A 48 1.38 -1.00 1.66
CA LYS A 48 2.40 -2.07 1.70
C LYS A 48 3.54 -1.75 2.66
N GLU A 49 3.93 -0.48 2.76
CA GLU A 49 4.94 -0.05 3.73
C GLU A 49 4.46 -0.29 5.18
N VAL A 50 3.23 0.11 5.51
CA VAL A 50 2.61 -0.16 6.82
C VAL A 50 2.56 -1.66 7.10
N HIS A 51 2.10 -2.46 6.14
CA HIS A 51 2.03 -3.92 6.29
C HIS A 51 3.42 -4.54 6.55
N THR A 52 4.45 -4.08 5.86
CA THR A 52 5.83 -4.56 6.06
C THR A 52 6.34 -4.21 7.46
N LEU A 53 6.08 -2.99 7.94
CA LEU A 53 6.49 -2.59 9.29
C LEU A 53 5.79 -3.40 10.39
N VAL A 54 4.51 -3.70 10.23
CA VAL A 54 3.81 -4.60 11.15
C VAL A 54 4.47 -5.98 11.13
N LYS A 55 4.80 -6.49 9.94
CA LYS A 55 5.47 -7.79 9.80
C LYS A 55 6.89 -7.82 10.37
N SER A 56 7.63 -6.72 10.36
CA SER A 56 8.94 -6.69 11.03
C SER A 56 8.83 -6.80 12.55
N VAL A 57 7.68 -6.50 13.19
CA VAL A 57 7.47 -6.78 14.62
C VAL A 57 7.55 -8.30 14.88
N ASP A 58 6.98 -9.12 13.98
CA ASP A 58 7.03 -10.58 14.08
C ASP A 58 8.49 -11.08 14.04
N GLU A 59 9.35 -10.44 13.24
CA GLU A 59 10.79 -10.75 13.18
C GLU A 59 11.54 -10.31 14.46
N LEU A 60 11.22 -9.12 14.99
CA LEU A 60 11.76 -8.68 16.29
C LEU A 60 11.36 -9.63 17.43
N ALA A 61 10.14 -10.16 17.40
CA ALA A 61 9.68 -11.12 18.40
C ALA A 61 10.52 -12.42 18.42
N LYS A 62 11.08 -12.84 17.29
CA LYS A 62 12.00 -13.99 17.22
C LYS A 62 13.32 -13.76 17.96
N ALA A 63 13.71 -12.50 18.18
CA ALA A 63 14.91 -12.12 18.90
C ALA A 63 14.70 -12.01 20.43
N ILE A 64 13.50 -12.30 20.94
CA ILE A 64 13.24 -12.29 22.39
C ILE A 64 14.10 -13.35 23.10
N GLY A 65 14.85 -12.92 24.10
CA GLY A 65 15.77 -13.74 24.89
C GLY A 65 16.95 -14.27 24.10
N LYS A 66 17.35 -13.53 23.06
CA LYS A 66 18.42 -13.89 22.16
C LYS A 66 19.55 -12.86 22.14
N LYS A 67 20.74 -13.32 21.76
CA LYS A 67 21.88 -12.48 21.38
C LYS A 67 22.46 -12.89 20.04
N ILE A 68 23.21 -11.96 19.46
CA ILE A 68 24.07 -12.26 18.33
C ILE A 68 25.19 -13.20 18.81
N GLN A 69 25.44 -14.25 18.04
CA GLN A 69 26.55 -15.17 18.26
C GLN A 69 27.58 -14.95 17.15
N GLU A 70 28.85 -14.86 17.54
CA GLU A 70 29.94 -14.64 16.58
C GLU A 70 30.02 -15.78 15.56
N ASN A 71 30.31 -15.42 14.31
CA ASN A 71 30.60 -16.33 13.21
C ASN A 71 29.47 -17.33 12.86
N THR A 72 28.21 -16.99 13.15
CA THR A 72 27.04 -17.80 12.76
C THR A 72 25.87 -16.92 12.31
N ASP A 73 25.00 -17.45 11.45
CA ASP A 73 23.73 -16.81 11.06
C ASP A 73 22.59 -17.11 12.04
N THR A 74 22.90 -17.68 13.21
CA THR A 74 21.92 -18.08 14.23
C THR A 74 22.03 -17.21 15.47
N LEU A 75 20.89 -17.00 16.13
CA LEU A 75 20.85 -16.31 17.42
C LEU A 75 21.09 -17.30 18.58
N GLY A 76 22.02 -16.95 19.46
CA GLY A 76 22.24 -17.64 20.72
C GLY A 76 21.20 -17.25 21.77
N THR A 77 21.03 -18.05 22.81
CA THR A 77 20.16 -17.70 23.97
C THR A 77 20.85 -16.69 24.88
N ASP A 78 20.11 -15.67 25.35
CA ASP A 78 20.62 -14.60 26.20
C ASP A 78 19.59 -14.07 27.20
N GLY A 79 19.17 -14.93 28.14
CA GLY A 79 18.34 -14.54 29.27
C GLY A 79 17.06 -13.76 28.89
N ALA A 80 16.60 -12.87 29.76
CA ALA A 80 15.38 -12.06 29.57
C ALA A 80 15.69 -10.56 29.34
N HIS A 81 16.79 -10.23 28.64
CA HIS A 81 17.26 -8.85 28.45
C HIS A 81 16.58 -8.11 27.29
N ASN A 82 15.24 -8.08 27.28
CA ASN A 82 14.45 -7.63 26.12
C ASN A 82 14.06 -6.15 26.14
N GLY A 83 14.53 -5.36 27.12
CA GLY A 83 14.06 -3.98 27.31
C GLY A 83 14.25 -3.09 26.07
N SER A 84 15.44 -3.10 25.47
CA SER A 84 15.74 -2.33 24.25
C SER A 84 15.00 -2.87 23.02
N LEU A 85 14.81 -4.20 22.93
CA LEU A 85 14.06 -4.83 21.85
C LEU A 85 12.59 -4.41 21.87
N VAL A 86 11.95 -4.44 23.04
CA VAL A 86 10.56 -4.00 23.22
C VAL A 86 10.42 -2.51 22.95
N ALA A 87 11.36 -1.69 23.41
CA ALA A 87 11.38 -0.26 23.09
C ALA A 87 11.48 0.00 21.57
N GLY A 88 12.28 -0.78 20.86
CA GLY A 88 12.37 -0.74 19.39
C GLY A 88 11.06 -1.14 18.70
N ALA A 89 10.42 -2.23 19.16
CA ALA A 89 9.12 -2.64 18.64
C ALA A 89 8.04 -1.58 18.90
N PHE A 90 8.02 -0.97 20.09
CA PHE A 90 7.12 0.13 20.43
C PHE A 90 7.33 1.35 19.52
N GLN A 91 8.59 1.77 19.31
CA GLN A 91 8.92 2.86 18.40
C GLN A 91 8.45 2.57 16.95
N MET A 92 8.52 1.32 16.52
CA MET A 92 8.04 0.91 15.20
C MET A 92 6.51 1.01 15.09
N VAL A 93 5.76 0.68 16.15
CA VAL A 93 4.31 0.86 16.17
C VAL A 93 3.91 2.34 16.21
N LEU A 94 4.67 3.20 16.90
CA LEU A 94 4.51 4.65 16.79
C LEU A 94 4.68 5.13 15.34
N THR A 95 5.70 4.64 14.62
CA THR A 95 5.89 4.96 13.20
C THR A 95 4.74 4.46 12.32
N ILE A 96 4.22 3.25 12.59
CA ILE A 96 3.03 2.70 11.90
C ILE A 96 1.83 3.62 12.10
N LYS A 97 1.58 4.08 13.34
CA LYS A 97 0.49 5.01 13.65
C LYS A 97 0.60 6.29 12.83
N THR A 98 1.77 6.94 12.79
CA THR A 98 1.97 8.18 12.01
C THR A 98 1.73 7.97 10.50
N LYS A 99 2.11 6.82 9.96
CA LYS A 99 1.83 6.49 8.55
C LYS A 99 0.34 6.27 8.29
N LEU A 100 -0.37 5.64 9.23
CA LEU A 100 -1.82 5.47 9.16
C LEU A 100 -2.57 6.80 9.28
N GLU A 101 -2.11 7.72 10.13
CA GLU A 101 -2.64 9.10 10.20
C GLU A 101 -2.50 9.81 8.85
N THR A 102 -1.33 9.67 8.21
CA THR A 102 -1.08 10.23 6.86
C THR A 102 -2.02 9.61 5.82
N LEU A 103 -2.28 8.30 5.89
CA LEU A 103 -3.23 7.62 5.00
C LEU A 103 -4.68 8.05 5.24
N ALA A 104 -5.08 8.23 6.50
CA ALA A 104 -6.43 8.66 6.88
C ALA A 104 -6.74 10.10 6.42
N ALA A 105 -5.71 10.94 6.36
CA ALA A 105 -5.78 12.31 5.89
C ALA A 105 -5.79 12.46 4.35
N LEU A 106 -5.62 11.36 3.58
CA LEU A 106 -5.67 11.45 2.12
C LEU A 106 -7.08 11.77 1.62
N ASP A 107 -7.16 12.73 0.71
CA ASP A 107 -8.35 13.00 -0.08
C ASP A 107 -8.48 12.01 -1.24
N GLY A 108 -9.71 11.83 -1.74
CA GLY A 108 -9.98 11.03 -2.94
C GLY A 108 -9.96 9.50 -2.73
N ILE A 109 -9.74 9.01 -1.51
CA ILE A 109 -9.98 7.60 -1.17
C ILE A 109 -11.46 7.38 -0.86
N SER A 110 -12.00 6.21 -1.25
CA SER A 110 -13.38 5.83 -0.94
C SER A 110 -13.63 5.76 0.57
N SER A 111 -14.87 5.99 1.01
CA SER A 111 -15.32 5.81 2.41
C SER A 111 -14.86 4.48 2.99
N ASP A 112 -15.02 3.39 2.24
CA ASP A 112 -14.75 2.03 2.70
C ASP A 112 -13.26 1.82 3.00
N LEU A 113 -12.38 2.39 2.17
CA LEU A 113 -10.93 2.36 2.41
C LEU A 113 -10.55 3.24 3.60
N LYS A 114 -11.18 4.41 3.74
CA LYS A 114 -10.95 5.30 4.88
C LYS A 114 -11.32 4.62 6.20
N THR A 115 -12.49 3.98 6.27
CA THR A 115 -12.91 3.19 7.45
C THR A 115 -11.90 2.09 7.81
N LYS A 116 -11.35 1.37 6.82
CA LYS A 116 -10.33 0.34 7.08
C LYS A 116 -9.01 0.92 7.60
N VAL A 117 -8.59 2.07 7.07
CA VAL A 117 -7.40 2.78 7.55
C VAL A 117 -7.62 3.24 8.99
N ASP A 118 -8.77 3.85 9.29
CA ASP A 118 -9.11 4.34 10.63
C ASP A 118 -9.22 3.19 11.66
N ASP A 119 -9.82 2.06 11.30
CA ASP A 119 -9.86 0.85 12.15
C ASP A 119 -8.44 0.33 12.44
N THR A 120 -7.58 0.27 11.41
CA THR A 120 -6.19 -0.16 11.59
C THR A 120 -5.41 0.84 12.47
N LYS A 121 -5.67 2.14 12.32
CA LYS A 121 -5.10 3.18 13.16
C LYS A 121 -5.51 3.03 14.62
N GLY A 122 -6.81 2.79 14.88
CA GLY A 122 -7.33 2.55 16.23
C GLY A 122 -6.69 1.32 16.89
N LYS A 123 -6.38 0.28 16.11
CA LYS A 123 -5.62 -0.89 16.61
C LYS A 123 -4.17 -0.55 16.95
N ALA A 124 -3.50 0.27 16.14
CA ALA A 124 -2.16 0.75 16.47
C ALA A 124 -2.17 1.62 17.74
N GLU A 125 -3.16 2.48 17.90
CA GLU A 125 -3.36 3.29 19.12
C GLU A 125 -3.65 2.45 20.36
N SER A 126 -4.38 1.34 20.21
CA SER A 126 -4.67 0.41 21.32
C SER A 126 -3.47 -0.46 21.72
N PHE A 127 -2.51 -0.65 20.82
CA PHE A 127 -1.28 -1.38 21.10
C PHE A 127 -0.29 -0.54 21.93
N ILE A 128 -0.26 0.76 21.67
CA ILE A 128 0.59 1.76 22.34
C ILE A 128 0.13 1.97 23.77
#